data_AF-A0A0U1KRS0-F1
#
_entry.id   AF-A0A0U1KRS0-F1
#
_cell.length_a   1.000
_cell.length_b   1.000
_cell.length_c   1.000
_cell.angle_alpha   90.00
_cell.angle_beta   90.00
_cell.angle_gamma   90.00
#
_symmetry.space_group_name_H-M   'P 1'
#
loop_
_entity.id
_entity.type
_entity.pdbx_description
1 polymer ?
#
loop_
_entity_poly.entity_id
_entity_poly.type
_entity_poly.pdbx_seq_one_letter_code
_entity_poly.pdbx_strand_id
1 'polypeptide(L)' 'MWLINEKGAKEFSGGKQDWAGAARIAKKCLSFRVDVEEEMVADDEISCYNCRYRRWTRRSFECCSSKRK' A
#
# COMPACT_ATOMS: atom_id res chain seq x y z
N MET A 1 4.62 6.38 -6.30
CA MET A 1 6.06 6.11 -6.04
C MET A 1 6.20 5.81 -4.55
N TRP A 2 7.29 5.21 -4.08
CA TRP A 2 7.54 5.06 -2.63
C TRP A 2 8.48 6.16 -2.15
N LEU A 3 8.22 6.71 -0.96
CA LEU A 3 9.09 7.64 -0.27
C LEU A 3 9.51 7.03 1.07
N ILE A 4 10.66 7.44 1.59
CA ILE A 4 11.07 7.10 2.95
C ILE A 4 10.62 8.24 3.85
N ASN A 5 9.74 7.96 4.81
CA ASN A 5 9.29 8.95 5.77
C ASN A 5 10.31 9.15 6.91
N GLU A 6 10.04 10.07 7.82
CA GLU A 6 10.90 10.41 8.96
C GLU A 6 11.20 9.20 9.89
N LYS A 7 10.38 8.15 9.83
CA LYS A 7 10.55 6.89 10.59
C LYS A 7 11.34 5.82 9.83
N GLY A 8 11.87 6.15 8.65
CA GLY A 8 12.54 5.21 7.77
C GLY A 8 11.59 4.23 7.06
N ALA A 9 10.27 4.43 7.13
CA ALA A 9 9.29 3.53 6.51
C ALA A 9 8.99 3.92 5.07
N LYS A 10 8.72 2.93 4.21
CA LYS A 10 8.27 3.14 2.83
C LYS A 10 6.82 3.59 2.83
N GLU A 11 6.58 4.89 2.71
CA GLU A 11 5.26 5.50 2.59
C GLU A 11 4.91 5.71 1.11
N PHE A 12 3.65 5.46 0.76
CA PHE A 12 3.16 5.67 -0.60
C PHE A 12 2.99 7.17 -0.90
N SER A 13 3.61 7.65 -1.97
CA SER A 13 3.66 9.07 -2.32
C SER A 13 2.34 9.64 -2.87
N GLY A 14 1.44 8.79 -3.36
CA GLY A 14 0.19 9.21 -4.01
C GLY A 14 -0.95 9.57 -3.02
N GLY A 15 -0.71 9.45 -1.71
CA GLY A 15 -1.73 9.76 -0.70
C GLY A 15 -2.84 8.71 -0.65
N LYS A 16 -4.02 9.11 -0.16
CA LYS A 16 -5.21 8.24 -0.03
C LYS A 16 -6.14 8.20 -1.25
N GLN A 17 -5.86 9.01 -2.27
CA GLN A 17 -6.75 9.19 -3.43
C GLN A 17 -6.11 8.77 -4.77
N ASP A 18 -4.85 8.35 -4.77
CA ASP A 18 -4.18 7.85 -5.99
C ASP A 18 -4.43 6.34 -6.19
N TRP A 19 -5.69 6.02 -6.48
CA TRP A 19 -6.18 4.68 -6.76
C TRP A 19 -5.41 3.99 -7.90
N ALA A 20 -5.26 4.68 -9.02
CA ALA A 20 -4.55 4.16 -10.19
C ALA A 20 -3.06 3.93 -9.90
N GLY A 21 -2.41 4.84 -9.17
CA GLY A 21 -1.01 4.69 -8.77
C GLY A 21 -0.81 3.51 -7.83
N ALA A 22 -1.69 3.32 -6.85
CA ALA A 22 -1.65 2.19 -5.92
C ALA A 22 -1.88 0.85 -6.64
N ALA A 23 -2.83 0.77 -7.56
CA ALA A 23 -3.09 -0.42 -8.38
C ALA A 23 -1.89 -0.76 -9.27
N ARG A 24 -1.30 0.23 -9.94
CA ARG A 24 -0.13 0.03 -10.81
C ARG A 24 1.09 -0.50 -10.05
N ILE A 25 1.31 -0.06 -8.81
CA ILE A 25 2.40 -0.56 -7.96
C ILE A 25 2.10 -1.99 -7.49
N ALA A 26 0.87 -2.25 -7.03
CA ALA A 26 0.46 -3.57 -6.55
C ALA A 26 0.58 -4.65 -7.63
N LYS A 27 0.16 -4.34 -8.88
CA LYS A 27 0.28 -5.24 -10.04
C LYS A 27 1.71 -5.68 -10.35
N LYS A 28 2.72 -4.92 -9.90
CA LYS A 28 4.16 -5.25 -10.05
C LYS A 28 4.81 -5.77 -8.75
N CYS A 29 4.05 -5.90 -7.67
CA CYS A 29 4.58 -6.21 -6.35
C CYS A 29 4.56 -7.73 -6.10
N LEU A 30 5.74 -8.36 -6.07
CA LEU A 30 5.88 -9.80 -5.77
C LEU A 30 5.48 -10.18 -4.33
N SER A 31 5.36 -9.20 -3.43
CA SER A 31 4.93 -9.41 -2.04
C SER A 31 3.48 -9.00 -1.80
N PHE A 32 2.71 -8.69 -2.85
CA PHE A 32 1.30 -8.35 -2.68
C PHE A 32 0.54 -9.54 -2.05
N ARG A 33 -0.28 -9.22 -1.05
CA ARG A 33 -1.21 -10.14 -0.41
C ARG A 33 -2.50 -9.38 -0.19
N VAL A 34 -3.59 -9.88 -0.79
CA VAL A 34 -4.92 -9.31 -0.58
C VAL A 34 -5.27 -9.33 0.92
N ASP A 35 -5.91 -8.28 1.39
CA ASP A 35 -6.47 -8.20 2.74
C ASP A 35 -7.79 -9.00 2.83
N VAL A 36 -8.43 -9.03 4.00
CA VAL A 36 -9.79 -9.57 4.13
C VAL A 36 -10.80 -8.64 3.46
N GLU A 37 -11.89 -9.18 2.92
CA GLU A 37 -12.88 -8.41 2.14
C GLU A 37 -13.44 -7.20 2.91
N GLU A 38 -13.66 -7.34 4.22
CA GLU A 38 -14.16 -6.27 5.10
C GLU A 38 -13.19 -5.07 5.22
N GLU A 39 -11.90 -5.27 4.94
CA GLU A 39 -10.84 -4.24 5.03
C GLU A 39 -10.46 -3.65 3.67
N MET A 40 -11.02 -4.19 2.58
CA MET A 40 -10.78 -3.70 1.23
C MET A 40 -11.53 -2.38 1.01
N VAL A 41 -10.85 -1.41 0.40
CA VAL A 41 -11.38 -0.05 0.19
C VAL A 41 -11.29 0.41 -1.27
N ALA A 42 -10.54 -0.30 -2.11
CA ALA A 42 -10.44 0.00 -3.54
C ALA A 42 -11.27 -1.00 -4.35
N ASP A 43 -11.92 -0.54 -5.42
CA ASP A 43 -12.61 -1.41 -6.39
C ASP A 43 -11.65 -2.39 -7.10
N ASP A 44 -10.42 -1.97 -7.41
CA ASP A 44 -9.39 -2.87 -7.96
C ASP A 44 -8.98 -3.90 -6.90
N GLU A 45 -9.25 -5.19 -7.14
CA GLU A 45 -8.80 -6.30 -6.29
C GLU A 45 -7.28 -6.25 -6.04
N ILE A 46 -6.50 -5.93 -7.09
CA ILE A 46 -5.04 -5.79 -7.01
C ILE A 46 -4.66 -4.31 -6.84
N SER A 47 -4.73 -3.84 -5.59
CA SER A 47 -4.36 -2.47 -5.19
C SER A 47 -3.60 -2.44 -3.87
N CYS A 48 -2.61 -1.56 -3.71
CA CYS A 48 -1.90 -1.43 -2.43
C CYS A 48 -2.82 -1.03 -1.28
N TYR A 49 -3.97 -0.40 -1.58
CA TYR A 49 -5.02 -0.12 -0.61
C TYR A 49 -5.75 -1.37 -0.10
N ASN A 50 -5.72 -2.46 -0.87
CA ASN A 50 -6.30 -3.76 -0.53
C ASN A 50 -5.21 -4.77 -0.14
N CYS A 51 -4.00 -4.30 0.19
CA CYS A 51 -2.89 -5.16 0.59
C CYS A 51 -2.81 -5.28 2.10
N ARG A 52 -2.74 -6.51 2.63
CA ARG A 52 -2.60 -6.80 4.07
C ARG A 52 -1.33 -6.22 4.71
N TYR A 53 -0.32 -5.90 3.90
CA TYR A 53 0.90 -5.26 4.38
C TYR A 53 0.81 -3.74 4.45
N ARG A 54 -0.34 -3.12 4.11
CA ARG A 54 -0.53 -1.67 4.26
C ARG A 54 -0.66 -1.31 5.73
N ARG A 55 -0.11 -0.17 6.11
CA ARG A 55 -0.40 0.48 7.40
C ARG A 55 -0.84 1.91 7.14
N TRP A 56 -2.10 2.23 7.40
CA TRP A 56 -2.62 3.58 7.19
C TRP A 56 -1.85 4.62 8.01
N THR A 57 -1.53 5.73 7.36
CA THR A 57 -1.04 6.94 8.01
C THR A 57 -2.08 8.04 7.87
N ARG A 58 -1.78 9.20 8.46
CA ARG A 58 -2.66 10.37 8.34
C ARG A 58 -2.80 10.82 6.87
N ARG A 59 -1.71 10.76 6.09
CA ARG A 59 -1.65 11.28 4.72
C ARG A 59 -1.79 10.20 3.63
N SER A 60 -1.37 8.97 3.93
CA SER A 60 -1.29 7.87 2.96
C SER A 60 -1.28 6.53 3.71
N PHE A 61 -0.37 5.64 3.35
CA PHE A 61 -0.08 4.38 4.04
C PHE A 61 1.39 3.97 3.83
N GLU A 62 1.90 3.17 4.76
CA GLU A 62 3.22 2.53 4.70
C GLU A 62 3.12 1.09 4.18
N CYS A 63 4.16 0.60 3.51
CA CYS A 63 4.30 -0.80 3.13
C CYS A 63 5.17 -1.56 4.13
N CYS A 64 4.59 -2.55 4.80
CA CYS A 64 5.27 -3.39 5.78
C CYS A 64 5.93 -4.65 5.19
N SER A 65 5.79 -4.93 3.88
CA SER A 65 6.34 -6.15 3.28
C SER A 65 7.88 -6.21 3.30
N SER A 66 8.52 -5.04 3.41
CA SER A 66 9.99 -4.90 3.47
C SER A 66 10.56 -5.24 4.85
N LYS A 67 9.72 -5.39 5.88
CA LYS A 67 10.15 -5.76 7.22
C LYS A 67 10.25 -7.29 7.33
N ARG A 68 11.19 -7.89 6.60
CA ARG A 68 11.72 -9.21 6.99
C ARG A 68 12.84 -8.95 8.00
N LYS A 69 12.77 -9.68 9.13
CA LYS A 69 13.79 -9.71 10.18
C LYS A 69 15.17 -9.98 9.61
#